data_AF-A0A135UN89-F1
#
_entry.id   AF-A0A135UN89-F1
#
_cell.length_a   1.000
_cell.length_b   1.000
_cell.length_c   1.000
_cell.angle_alpha   90.00
_cell.angle_beta   90.00
_cell.angle_gamma   90.00
#
_symmetry.space_group_name_H-M   'P 1'
#
loop_
_entity.id
_entity.type
_entity.pdbx_description
1 polymer ?
#
loop_
_entity_poly.entity_id
_entity_poly.type
_entity_poly.pdbx_seq_one_letter_code
_entity_poly.pdbx_strand_id
1 'polypeptide(L)' 'MSSEDYSNIPTPEAAYADFCLIPVGTGSVSVANEVAQVQRLLKASGLKYTMHSAGTTV' A
#
# COMPACT_ATOMS: atom_id res chain seq x y z
N MET A 1 -18.11 -15.06 18.60
CA MET A 1 -17.28 -14.06 17.90
C MET A 1 -17.91 -12.71 18.18
N SER A 2 -17.24 -11.85 18.94
CA SER A 2 -17.76 -10.51 19.21
C SER A 2 -17.87 -9.74 17.89
N SER A 3 -19.06 -9.20 17.62
CA SER A 3 -19.32 -8.31 16.50
C SER A 3 -18.96 -6.89 16.92
N GLU A 4 -17.67 -6.57 16.91
CA GLU A 4 -17.22 -5.19 17.12
C GLU A 4 -17.54 -4.36 15.87
N ASP A 5 -18.24 -3.24 16.06
CA ASP A 5 -18.51 -2.28 14.99
C ASP A 5 -17.29 -1.35 14.82
N TYR A 6 -16.40 -1.75 13.92
CA TYR A 6 -15.17 -1.00 13.59
C TYR A 6 -15.44 0.38 12.96
N SER A 7 -16.68 0.67 12.54
CA SER A 7 -17.04 1.94 11.89
C SER A 7 -16.97 3.13 12.84
N ASN A 8 -17.03 2.90 14.15
CA ASN A 8 -16.98 3.94 15.17
C ASN A 8 -15.57 4.23 15.69
N ILE A 9 -14.54 3.57 15.13
CA ILE A 9 -13.16 3.82 15.53
C ILE A 9 -12.68 5.10 14.84
N PRO A 10 -12.25 6.13 15.59
CA PRO A 10 -11.76 7.37 15.00
C PRO A 10 -10.49 7.11 14.19
N THR A 11 -10.37 7.79 13.04
CA THR A 11 -9.15 7.75 12.23
C THR A 11 -7.99 8.40 13.00
N PRO A 12 -6.81 7.77 13.09
CA PRO A 12 -5.66 8.40 13.72
C PRO A 12 -5.17 9.61 12.93
N GLU A 13 -4.58 10.59 13.61
CA GLU A 13 -4.02 11.80 12.99
C GLU A 13 -2.90 11.49 11.98
N ALA A 14 -2.14 10.42 12.24
CA ALA A 14 -1.10 9.93 11.37
C ALA A 14 -1.09 8.39 11.34
N ALA A 15 -0.65 7.84 10.21
CA ALA A 15 -0.37 6.42 10.05
C ALA A 15 1.02 6.27 9.43
N TYR A 16 1.74 5.25 9.86
CA TYR A 16 2.98 4.80 9.24
C TYR A 16 2.74 3.36 8.79
N ALA A 17 2.87 3.11 7.50
CA ALA A 17 2.48 1.83 6.93
C ALA A 17 3.51 1.34 5.92
N ASP A 18 3.73 0.03 5.91
CA ASP A 18 4.49 -0.64 4.88
C ASP A 18 3.56 -1.55 4.08
N PHE A 19 3.61 -1.46 2.76
CA PHE A 19 2.78 -2.30 1.90
C PHE A 19 3.61 -2.98 0.81
N CYS A 20 3.20 -4.21 0.51
CA CYS A 20 3.73 -5.01 -0.58
C CYS A 20 2.58 -5.35 -1.52
N LEU A 21 2.61 -4.83 -2.75
CA LEU A 21 1.57 -5.12 -3.75
C LEU A 21 1.98 -6.34 -4.57
N ILE A 22 1.19 -7.41 -4.49
CA ILE A 22 1.35 -8.62 -5.27
C ILE A 22 0.11 -8.83 -6.15
N PRO A 23 0.15 -8.45 -7.44
CA PRO A 23 -0.95 -8.71 -8.35
C PRO A 23 -1.02 -10.21 -8.69
N VAL A 24 -2.24 -10.78 -8.62
CA VAL A 24 -2.50 -12.20 -8.87
C VAL A 24 -3.33 -12.35 -10.15
N GLY A 25 -3.03 -13.36 -10.96
CA GLY A 25 -3.78 -13.65 -12.18
C GLY A 25 -3.40 -12.82 -13.41
N THR A 26 -2.22 -12.19 -13.42
CA THR A 26 -1.74 -11.34 -14.52
C THR A 26 -1.26 -12.13 -15.75
N GLY A 27 -1.11 -13.45 -15.65
CA GLY A 27 -0.52 -14.29 -16.70
C GLY A 27 0.99 -14.05 -16.91
N SER A 28 1.62 -13.22 -16.07
CA SER A 28 3.05 -12.88 -16.10
C SER A 28 3.66 -13.07 -14.71
N VAL A 29 4.91 -13.56 -14.66
CA VAL A 29 5.68 -13.65 -13.40
C VAL A 29 6.19 -12.28 -12.95
N SER A 30 6.47 -11.38 -13.90
CA SER A 30 6.93 -10.02 -13.59
C SER A 30 5.76 -9.14 -13.20
N VAL A 31 5.93 -8.41 -12.09
CA VAL A 31 4.98 -7.44 -11.52
C VAL A 31 5.52 -6.01 -11.52
N ALA A 32 6.62 -5.79 -12.25
CA ALA A 32 7.37 -4.54 -12.20
C ALA A 32 6.56 -3.32 -12.69
N ASN A 33 5.64 -3.53 -13.63
CA ASN A 33 4.82 -2.47 -14.20
C ASN A 33 3.81 -1.94 -13.18
N GLU A 34 3.15 -2.85 -12.47
CA GLU A 34 2.18 -2.57 -11.41
C GLU A 34 2.87 -1.89 -10.23
N VAL A 35 4.03 -2.41 -9.80
CA VAL A 35 4.86 -1.77 -8.77
C VAL A 35 5.25 -0.34 -9.19
N ALA A 36 5.67 -0.14 -10.45
CA ALA A 36 6.01 1.19 -10.96
C ALA A 36 4.80 2.15 -11.01
N GLN A 37 3.57 1.63 -11.24
CA GLN A 37 2.35 2.44 -11.15
C GLN A 37 2.09 2.91 -9.72
N VAL A 38 2.28 2.04 -8.72
CA VAL A 38 2.17 2.42 -7.31
C VAL A 38 3.18 3.50 -6.96
N GLN A 39 4.44 3.36 -7.37
CA GLN A 39 5.46 4.40 -7.12
C GLN A 39 5.08 5.76 -7.74
N ARG A 40 4.48 5.76 -8.94
CA ARG A 40 3.97 6.99 -9.57
C ARG A 40 2.81 7.59 -8.78
N LEU A 41 1.91 6.77 -8.26
CA LEU A 41 0.80 7.21 -7.43
C LEU A 41 1.29 7.85 -6.12
N LEU A 42 2.23 7.22 -5.42
CA LEU A 42 2.83 7.78 -4.19
C LEU A 42 3.55 9.09 -4.45
N LYS A 43 4.26 9.20 -5.57
CA LYS A 43 4.87 10.46 -5.97
C LYS A 43 3.84 11.56 -6.21
N ALA A 44 2.71 11.22 -6.84
CA ALA A 44 1.63 12.15 -7.12
C ALA A 44 0.83 12.54 -5.86
N SER A 45 0.76 11.68 -4.84
CA SER A 45 0.04 11.98 -3.60
C SER A 45 0.76 12.97 -2.70
N GLY A 46 2.06 13.21 -2.93
CA GLY A 46 2.88 14.07 -2.07
C GLY A 46 3.22 13.46 -0.71
N LEU A 47 2.90 12.18 -0.50
CA LEU A 47 3.31 11.45 0.69
C LEU A 47 4.84 11.29 0.71
N LYS A 48 5.41 11.24 1.91
CA LYS A 48 6.79 10.76 2.07
C LYS A 48 6.76 9.26 1.89
N TYR A 49 7.67 8.71 1.10
CA TYR A 49 7.73 7.27 0.89
C TYR A 49 9.15 6.78 0.63
N THR A 50 9.42 5.53 0.98
CA THR A 50 10.69 4.85 0.73
C THR A 50 10.43 3.44 0.20
N MET A 51 10.86 3.18 -1.04
CA MET A 51 10.80 1.84 -1.61
C MET A 51 11.99 1.00 -1.15
N HIS A 52 11.75 -0.26 -0.83
CA HIS A 52 12.78 -1.26 -0.54
C HIS A 52 12.45 -2.58 -1.23
N SER A 53 13.29 -3.61 -1.02
CA SER A 53 13.19 -4.89 -1.72
C SER A 53 11.88 -5.66 -1.49
N ALA A 54 11.19 -5.40 -0.38
CA ALA A 54 10.02 -6.15 0.05
C ALA A 54 8.72 -5.32 0.06
N GLY A 55 8.77 -4.04 -0.30
CA GLY A 55 7.62 -3.17 -0.15
C GLY A 55 7.93 -1.69 -0.34
N THR A 56 6.99 -0.87 0.09
CA THR A 56 7.15 0.57 0.18
C THR A 56 6.52 1.09 1.44
N THR A 57 7.30 1.86 2.16
CA THR A 57 6.90 2.49 3.40
C THR A 57 6.42 3.90 3.13
N VAL A 58 5.34 4.32 3.77
CA VAL A 58 4.72 5.68 3.72
C VAL A 58 4.46 6.23 5.11
#